data_AF-A0A527Z840-F1
#
_entry.id   AF-A0A527Z840-F1
#
_cell.length_a   1.000
_cell.length_b   1.000
_cell.length_c   1.000
_cell.angle_alpha   90.00
_cell.angle_beta   90.00
_cell.angle_gamma   90.00
#
_symmetry.space_group_name_H-M   'P 1'
#
loop_
_entity.id
_entity.type
_entity.pdbx_description
1 polymer ?
#
loop_
_entity_poly.entity_id
_entity_poly.type
_entity_poly.pdbx_seq_one_letter_code
_entity_poly.pdbx_strand_id
1 'polypeptide(L)'
;TSYCPDAVEASRLAQQACRGLKVFYDLDTPVTLARIEQGLRPAYYGPEGLRDFDLALSYTGGTAIDALKTLLGARRVLPLYGHVDPERHRPAE
;
A
#
# COMPACT_ATOMS: atom_id res chain seq x y z
N THR A 1 7.36 -5.80 -12.42
CA THR A 1 7.83 -5.72 -11.02
C THR A 1 7.09 -4.58 -10.34
N SER A 2 6.55 -4.78 -9.13
CA SER A 2 5.79 -3.78 -8.34
C SER A 2 6.70 -2.69 -7.72
N TYR A 3 8.02 -2.85 -7.86
CA TYR A 3 9.01 -1.95 -7.27
C TYR A 3 9.12 -0.64 -8.04
N CYS A 4 8.82 0.48 -7.37
CA CYS A 4 9.00 1.83 -7.87
C CYS A 4 10.12 2.53 -7.07
N PRO A 5 11.32 2.72 -7.65
CA PRO A 5 12.42 3.40 -6.96
C PRO A 5 12.09 4.87 -6.64
N ASP A 6 11.21 5.48 -7.43
CA ASP A 6 10.79 6.87 -7.27
C ASP A 6 9.57 7.03 -6.35
N ALA A 7 9.12 5.97 -5.67
CA ALA A 7 7.88 5.96 -4.91
C ALA A 7 7.79 7.06 -3.84
N VAL A 8 8.91 7.40 -3.19
CA VAL A 8 8.95 8.48 -2.18
C VAL A 8 8.71 9.84 -2.84
N GLU A 9 9.36 10.12 -3.97
CA GLU A 9 9.19 11.37 -4.70
C GLU A 9 7.81 11.47 -5.34
N ALA A 10 7.33 10.37 -5.93
CA ALA A 10 5.97 10.28 -6.45
C ALA A 10 4.91 10.51 -5.36
N SER A 11 5.12 9.96 -4.15
CA SER A 11 4.27 10.20 -3.00
C SER A 11 4.28 11.69 -2.62
N ARG A 12 5.45 12.33 -2.56
CA ARG A 12 5.56 13.76 -2.27
C ARG A 12 4.82 14.62 -3.29
N LEU A 13 4.98 14.32 -4.59
CA LEU A 13 4.27 15.01 -5.66
C LEU A 13 2.74 14.83 -5.55
N ALA A 14 2.28 13.60 -5.29
CA ALA A 14 0.87 13.32 -5.08
C ALA A 14 0.32 14.09 -3.87
N GLN A 15 1.08 14.17 -2.78
CA GLN A 15 0.69 14.92 -1.58
C GLN A 15 0.56 16.43 -1.83
N GLN A 16 1.43 16.99 -2.66
CA GLN A 16 1.45 18.43 -2.96
C GLN A 16 0.43 18.84 -4.02
N ALA A 17 0.23 18.01 -5.05
CA ALA A 17 -0.61 18.34 -6.20
C ALA A 17 -2.06 17.90 -6.05
N CYS A 18 -2.34 16.86 -5.26
CA CYS A 18 -3.69 16.30 -5.16
C CYS A 18 -4.59 17.19 -4.28
N ARG A 19 -5.73 17.60 -4.84
CA ARG A 19 -6.81 18.29 -4.11
C ARG A 19 -7.90 17.35 -3.57
N GLY A 20 -7.84 16.08 -3.96
CA GLY A 20 -8.80 15.04 -3.58
C GLY A 20 -8.26 14.07 -2.53
N LEU A 21 -8.86 12.88 -2.47
CA LEU A 21 -8.45 11.83 -1.56
C LEU A 21 -7.07 11.28 -1.97
N LYS A 22 -6.16 11.22 -1.01
CA LYS A 22 -4.81 10.68 -1.23
C LYS A 22 -4.77 9.25 -0.75
N VAL A 23 -4.65 8.34 -1.71
CA VAL A 23 -4.73 6.90 -1.47
C VAL A 23 -3.39 6.25 -1.78
N PHE A 24 -2.87 5.48 -0.84
CA PHE A 24 -1.74 4.59 -1.07
C PHE A 24 -2.27 3.17 -1.26
N TYR A 25 -1.79 2.42 -2.25
CA TYR A 25 -2.16 1.02 -2.42
C TYR A 25 -0.92 0.14 -2.31
N ASP A 26 -0.83 -0.62 -1.22
CA ASP A 26 0.24 -1.57 -0.98
C ASP A 26 -0.14 -2.92 -1.61
N LEU A 27 0.39 -3.19 -2.80
CA LEU A 27 0.25 -4.50 -3.46
C LEU A 27 1.09 -5.59 -2.78
N ASP A 28 2.10 -5.20 -2.01
CA ASP A 28 3.12 -6.08 -1.45
C ASP A 28 3.04 -6.14 0.09
N THR A 29 1.84 -5.99 0.66
CA THR A 29 1.63 -5.88 2.11
C THR A 29 2.37 -6.94 2.94
N PRO A 30 2.38 -8.24 2.59
CA PRO A 30 3.13 -9.23 3.35
C PRO A 30 4.65 -8.96 3.36
N VAL A 31 5.20 -8.52 2.22
CA VAL A 31 6.62 -8.15 2.10
C VAL A 31 6.91 -6.87 2.87
N THR A 32 6.01 -5.88 2.81
CA THR A 32 6.08 -4.66 3.62
C THR A 32 6.20 -5.01 5.11
N LEU A 33 5.29 -5.82 5.63
CA LEU A 33 5.23 -6.15 7.06
C LEU A 33 6.44 -6.96 7.49
N ALA A 34 6.84 -7.98 6.72
CA ALA A 34 8.01 -8.79 7.02
C ALA A 34 9.31 -7.96 7.13
N ARG A 35 9.47 -6.94 6.28
CA ARG A 35 10.62 -6.01 6.37
C ARG A 35 10.56 -5.18 7.65
N ILE A 36 9.39 -4.64 7.98
CA ILE A 36 9.19 -3.82 9.18
C ILE A 36 9.47 -4.64 10.45
N GLU A 37 9.02 -5.88 10.50
CA GLU A 37 9.27 -6.82 11.60
C GLU A 37 10.77 -7.12 11.79
N GLN A 38 11.55 -7.08 10.70
CA GLN A 38 13.02 -7.20 10.74
C GLN A 38 13.72 -5.88 11.11
N GLY A 39 12.98 -4.82 11.44
CA GLY A 39 13.53 -3.49 11.70
C GLY A 39 13.97 -2.75 10.45
N LEU A 40 13.61 -3.24 9.26
CA LEU A 40 13.93 -2.61 7.98
C LEU A 40 12.77 -1.73 7.50
N ARG A 41 13.09 -0.56 6.97
CA ARG A 41 12.11 0.29 6.29
C ARG A 41 12.07 -0.07 4.79
N PRO A 42 10.89 -0.41 4.23
CA PRO A 42 10.78 -0.59 2.78
C PRO A 42 11.15 0.69 2.02
N ALA A 43 11.91 0.56 0.93
CA ALA A 43 12.48 1.70 0.18
C ALA A 43 11.44 2.64 -0.44
N TYR A 44 10.20 2.18 -0.59
CA TYR A 44 9.08 2.97 -1.13
C TYR A 44 8.34 3.79 -0.08
N TYR A 45 8.73 3.72 1.20
CA TYR A 45 8.19 4.58 2.25
C TYR A 45 9.15 5.69 2.64
N GLY A 46 8.64 6.92 2.63
CA GLY A 46 9.31 8.06 3.26
C GLY A 46 9.33 7.94 4.80
N PRO A 47 10.01 8.87 5.50
CA PRO A 47 10.03 8.91 6.96
C PRO A 47 8.64 9.03 7.58
N GLU A 48 7.70 9.61 6.85
CA GLU A 48 6.31 9.81 7.29
C GLU A 48 5.45 8.53 7.26
N GLY A 49 5.93 7.45 6.63
CA GLY A 49 5.17 6.21 6.48
C GLY A 49 3.89 6.44 5.67
N LEU A 50 2.75 6.10 6.27
CA LEU A 50 1.43 6.25 5.66
C LEU A 50 0.59 7.39 6.27
N ARG A 51 1.18 8.21 7.16
CA ARG A 51 0.47 9.25 7.91
C ARG A 51 -0.16 10.35 7.05
N ASP A 52 0.41 10.60 5.88
CA ASP A 52 -0.03 11.66 4.97
C ASP A 52 -1.13 11.21 4.01
N PHE A 53 -1.42 9.90 3.96
CA PHE A 53 -2.50 9.36 3.16
C PHE A 53 -3.81 9.32 3.95
N ASP A 54 -4.91 9.62 3.25
CA ASP A 54 -6.25 9.59 3.82
C ASP A 54 -6.77 8.14 3.93
N LEU A 55 -6.28 7.28 3.04
CA LEU A 55 -6.59 5.85 2.97
C LEU A 55 -5.36 5.08 2.48
N ALA A 56 -5.02 4.00 3.17
CA ALA A 56 -4.16 2.96 2.64
C ALA A 56 -5.01 1.74 2.25
N LEU A 57 -4.78 1.23 1.05
CA LEU A 57 -5.35 -0.01 0.57
C LEU A 57 -4.31 -1.10 0.70
N SER A 58 -4.76 -2.27 1.10
CA SER A 58 -3.90 -3.44 1.29
C SER A 58 -4.35 -4.55 0.36
N TYR A 59 -3.44 -5.17 -0.38
CA TYR A 59 -3.78 -6.37 -1.16
C TYR A 59 -4.12 -7.56 -0.25
N THR A 60 -3.69 -7.51 1.01
CA THR A 60 -3.96 -8.56 2.01
C THR A 60 -4.96 -8.09 3.07
N GLY A 61 -5.88 -8.96 3.46
CA GLY A 61 -6.81 -8.69 4.56
C GLY A 61 -6.30 -9.15 5.92
N GLY A 62 -7.21 -9.31 6.88
CA GLY A 62 -6.91 -9.88 8.19
C GLY A 62 -6.00 -9.00 9.05
N THR A 63 -5.11 -9.62 9.82
CA THR A 63 -4.22 -8.95 10.78
C THR A 63 -3.27 -7.95 10.14
N ALA A 64 -2.99 -8.07 8.84
CA ALA A 64 -2.20 -7.12 8.08
C ALA A 64 -2.81 -5.71 8.10
N ILE A 65 -4.14 -5.59 8.13
CA ILE A 65 -4.86 -4.31 8.19
C ILE A 65 -4.51 -3.56 9.48
N ASP A 66 -4.48 -4.27 10.60
CA ASP A 66 -4.20 -3.67 11.92
C ASP A 66 -2.69 -3.37 12.08
N ALA A 67 -1.83 -4.22 11.52
CA ALA A 67 -0.39 -3.97 11.48
C ALA A 67 -0.04 -2.71 10.67
N LEU A 68 -0.69 -2.49 9.51
CA LEU A 68 -0.48 -1.28 8.71
C LEU A 68 -0.94 0.00 9.46
N LYS A 69 -2.03 -0.06 10.22
CA LYS A 69 -2.48 1.08 11.04
C LYS A 69 -1.46 1.40 12.13
N THR A 70 -1.03 0.39 12.88
CA THR A 70 -0.21 0.57 14.08
C THR A 70 1.26 0.87 13.74
N LEU A 71 1.84 0.17 12.75
CA LEU A 71 3.27 0.27 12.43
C LEU A 71 3.59 1.41 11.45
N LEU A 72 2.67 1.76 10.54
CA LEU A 72 2.91 2.76 9.50
C LEU A 72 2.10 4.05 9.69
N GLY A 73 1.27 4.13 10.73
CA GLY A 73 0.50 5.34 11.08
C GLY A 73 -0.62 5.65 10.09
N ALA A 74 -1.10 4.66 9.34
CA ALA A 74 -2.20 4.85 8.40
C ALA A 74 -3.50 5.19 9.15
N ARG A 75 -4.16 6.30 8.77
CA ARG A 75 -5.40 6.77 9.41
C ARG A 75 -6.56 5.81 9.17
N ARG A 76 -6.64 5.29 7.94
CA ARG A 76 -7.63 4.30 7.51
C ARG A 76 -6.92 3.27 6.64
N VAL A 77 -7.22 2.00 6.89
CA VAL A 77 -6.71 0.89 6.09
C VAL A 77 -7.88 -0.01 5.72
N LEU A 78 -8.00 -0.35 4.44
CA LEU A 78 -9.01 -1.28 3.93
C LEU A 78 -8.36 -2.30 2.96
N PRO A 79 -8.85 -3.54 2.92
CA PRO A 79 -8.40 -4.48 1.90
C PRO A 79 -8.97 -4.10 0.53
N LEU A 80 -8.14 -4.17 -0.51
CA LEU A 80 -8.54 -4.19 -1.90
C LEU A 80 -7.85 -5.37 -2.58
N TYR A 81 -8.61 -6.44 -2.81
CA TYR A 81 -8.10 -7.65 -3.44
C TYR A 81 -7.99 -7.48 -4.96
N GLY A 82 -7.08 -8.26 -5.54
CA GLY A 82 -7.03 -8.45 -6.99
C GLY A 82 -8.38 -8.95 -7.49
N HIS A 83 -8.87 -8.34 -8.54
CA HIS A 83 -10.07 -8.76 -9.24
C HIS A 83 -9.73 -9.01 -10.69
N VAL A 84 -10.54 -9.86 -11.31
CA VAL A 84 -10.42 -10.19 -12.71
C VAL A 84 -11.82 -10.26 -13.30
N ASP A 85 -11.95 -9.92 -14.58
CA ASP A 85 -13.19 -10.12 -15.31
C ASP A 85 -13.37 -11.63 -15.58
N PRO A 86 -14.38 -12.29 -15.00
CA PRO A 86 -14.58 -13.73 -15.16
C PRO A 86 -15.00 -14.13 -16.58
N GLU A 87 -15.61 -13.22 -17.36
CA GLU A 87 -16.01 -13.50 -18.74
C GLU A 87 -14.79 -13.54 -19.67
N ARG A 88 -13.76 -12.77 -19.34
CA ARG A 88 -12.51 -12.69 -20.11
C ARG A 88 -11.42 -13.63 -19.60
N HIS A 89 -11.37 -13.89 -18.29
CA HIS A 89 -10.34 -14.69 -17.64
C HIS A 89 -10.93 -15.91 -16.97
N ARG A 90 -11.32 -16.87 -17.81
CA ARG A 90 -11.76 -18.22 -17.42
C ARG A 90 -10.64 -19.24 -17.63
N PRO A 91 -10.66 -20.39 -16.93
CA PRO A 91 -9.70 -21.47 -17.17
C PRO A 91 -9.62 -21.79 -18.67
N ALA A 92 -8.39 -21.89 -19.19
CA ALA A 92 -8.17 -22.45 -20.52
C ALA A 92 -8.40 -23.97 -20.46
N GLU A 93 -8.93 -24.53 -21.53
CA GLU A 93 -8.99 -25.99 -21.73
C GLU A 93 -7.58 -26.58 -21.94
#